data_AF-A0A3E1EGJ5-F1
#
_entry.id   AF-A0A3E1EGJ5-F1
#
_cell.length_a   1.000
_cell.length_b   1.000
_cell.length_c   1.000
_cell.angle_alpha   90.00
_cell.angle_beta   90.00
_cell.angle_gamma   90.00
#
_symmetry.space_group_name_H-M   'P 1'
#
loop_
_entity.id
_entity.type
_entity.pdbx_description
1 polymer ?
#
loop_
_entity_poly.entity_id
_entity_poly.type
_entity_poly.pdbx_seq_one_letter_code
_entity_poly.pdbx_strand_id
1 'polypeptide(L)'
;MRQRLSVEDTDAVMEFIQHYVPLEESQALQIEATMDRMISNEPELAAMPKLVDPFIQIGRIHGRQEGLVQIASRQVGRKFPGEAGVLVPLVGGLDEERLLAFGEALLGMETAEECRRWLERAGVIEG
;
A
#
# COMPACT_ATOMS: atom_id res chain seq x y z
N MET A 1 14.20 26.59 29.92
CA MET A 1 13.70 25.71 31.00
C MET A 1 12.86 24.63 30.32
N ARG A 2 13.38 23.41 30.14
CA ARG A 2 12.65 22.32 29.46
C ARG A 2 11.69 21.70 30.48
N GLN A 3 10.39 21.95 30.33
CA GLN A 3 9.37 21.24 31.12
C GLN A 3 9.42 19.75 30.76
N ARG A 4 9.66 18.90 31.74
CA ARG A 4 9.44 17.46 31.62
C ARG A 4 7.93 17.24 31.62
N LEU A 5 7.41 16.65 30.54
CA LEU A 5 6.02 16.21 30.45
C LEU A 5 5.72 15.28 31.63
N SER A 6 4.51 15.38 32.20
CA SER A 6 4.08 14.46 33.25
C SER A 6 3.86 13.06 32.65
N VAL A 7 3.78 12.03 33.51
CA VAL A 7 3.53 10.66 33.07
C VAL A 7 2.16 10.56 32.36
N GLU A 8 1.15 11.27 32.86
CA GLU A 8 -0.19 11.32 32.27
C GLU A 8 -0.19 12.01 30.88
N ASP A 9 0.60 13.08 30.70
CA ASP A 9 0.76 13.73 29.39
C ASP A 9 1.51 12.83 28.39
N THR A 10 2.43 12.01 28.90
CA THR A 10 3.20 11.07 28.08
C THR A 10 2.30 9.94 27.59
N ASP A 11 1.44 9.40 28.46
CA ASP A 11 0.49 8.35 28.09
C ASP A 11 -0.58 8.87 27.11
N ALA A 12 -1.07 10.10 27.28
CA ALA A 12 -2.01 10.72 26.35
C ALA A 12 -1.40 10.99 24.96
N VAL A 13 -0.13 11.41 24.89
CA VAL A 13 0.60 11.57 23.61
C VAL A 13 0.85 10.22 22.94
N MET A 14 1.16 9.19 23.73
CA MET A 14 1.37 7.84 23.25
C MET A 14 0.07 7.20 22.73
N GLU A 15 -1.03 7.41 23.42
CA GLU A 15 -2.37 6.99 22.98
C GLU A 15 -2.80 7.74 21.71
N PHE A 16 -2.48 9.04 21.62
CA PHE A 16 -2.70 9.85 20.41
C PHE A 16 -1.90 9.34 19.21
N ILE A 17 -0.61 9.04 19.38
CA ILE A 17 0.24 8.44 18.32
C ILE A 17 -0.26 7.04 17.93
N GLN A 18 -0.76 6.27 18.90
CA GLN A 18 -1.34 4.94 18.64
C GLN A 18 -2.70 5.01 17.92
N HIS A 19 -3.43 6.13 17.98
CA HIS A 19 -4.79 6.27 17.42
C HIS A 19 -4.92 7.23 16.22
N TYR A 20 -4.07 8.23 16.08
CA TYR A 20 -4.15 9.29 15.05
C TYR A 20 -2.72 9.62 14.60
N VAL A 21 -2.29 9.33 13.38
CA VAL A 21 -2.92 9.65 12.11
C VAL A 21 -2.52 8.55 11.12
N PRO A 22 -3.45 7.91 10.38
CA PRO A 22 -3.07 7.08 9.25
C PRO A 22 -2.27 7.95 8.27
N LEU A 23 -1.00 7.64 8.10
CA LEU A 23 -0.12 8.36 7.18
C LEU A 23 -0.59 8.10 5.76
N GLU A 24 -0.71 9.17 4.97
CA GLU A 24 -0.80 9.04 3.52
C GLU A 24 0.48 8.37 3.00
N GLU A 25 0.37 7.59 1.92
CA GLU A 25 1.48 6.80 1.38
C GLU A 25 2.74 7.66 1.13
N SER A 26 2.54 8.85 0.57
CA SER A 26 3.62 9.82 0.33
C SER A 26 4.33 10.29 1.61
N GLN A 27 3.61 10.41 2.71
CA GLN A 27 4.17 10.81 4.01
C GLN A 27 4.91 9.64 4.65
N ALA A 28 4.39 8.43 4.48
CA ALA A 28 5.02 7.21 4.96
C ALA A 28 6.39 6.97 4.29
N LEU A 29 6.48 7.17 2.97
CA LEU A 29 7.72 7.06 2.20
C LEU A 29 8.76 8.13 2.59
N GLN A 30 8.33 9.35 2.92
CA GLN A 30 9.25 10.40 3.40
C GLN A 30 9.81 10.11 4.79
N ILE A 31 9.00 9.50 5.66
CA ILE A 31 9.41 9.06 6.98
C ILE A 31 10.42 7.92 6.85
N GLU A 32 10.19 6.96 5.95
CA GLU A 32 11.13 5.88 5.63
C GLU A 32 12.50 6.41 5.20
N ALA A 33 12.54 7.29 4.19
CA ALA A 33 13.80 7.86 3.72
C ALA A 33 14.55 8.67 4.81
N THR A 34 13.80 9.28 5.73
CA THR A 34 14.38 10.02 6.87
C THR A 34 14.94 9.07 7.92
N MET A 35 14.21 7.99 8.22
CA MET A 35 14.64 6.96 9.17
C MET A 35 15.86 6.19 8.66
N ASP A 36 15.92 5.84 7.37
CA ASP A 36 17.09 5.18 6.78
C ASP A 36 18.36 6.02 6.89
N ARG A 37 18.23 7.34 6.71
CA ARG A 37 19.33 8.28 6.93
C ARG A 37 19.74 8.35 8.40
N MET A 38 18.78 8.33 9.32
CA MET A 38 19.06 8.36 10.76
C MET A 38 19.72 7.07 11.23
N ILE A 39 19.23 5.90 10.83
CA ILE A 39 19.81 4.60 11.16
C ILE A 39 21.21 4.45 10.55
N SER A 40 21.42 4.95 9.34
CA SER A 40 22.76 4.96 8.72
C SER A 40 23.77 5.81 9.49
N ASN A 41 23.30 6.87 10.16
CA ASN A 41 24.15 7.75 10.96
C ASN A 41 24.31 7.25 12.41
N GLU A 42 23.30 6.57 12.96
CA GLU A 42 23.23 6.11 14.35
C GLU A 42 22.63 4.68 14.42
N PRO A 43 23.45 3.63 14.23
CA PRO A 43 22.98 2.24 14.11
C PRO A 43 22.34 1.68 15.38
N GLU A 44 22.55 2.32 16.52
CA GLU A 44 21.98 1.97 17.82
C GLU A 44 20.45 2.18 17.87
N LEU A 45 19.92 3.07 17.00
CA LEU A 45 18.49 3.36 16.87
C LEU A 45 17.69 2.18 16.29
N ALA A 46 18.35 1.21 15.65
CA ALA A 46 17.70 0.02 15.10
C ALA A 46 17.08 -0.90 16.17
N ALA A 47 17.49 -0.77 17.44
CA ALA A 47 17.08 -1.65 18.53
C ALA A 47 15.91 -1.13 19.40
N MET A 48 15.36 0.07 19.11
CA MET A 48 14.28 0.63 19.93
C MET A 48 12.93 -0.09 19.69
N PRO A 49 12.15 -0.39 20.75
CA PRO A 49 10.84 -1.04 20.61
C PRO A 49 9.88 -0.12 19.86
N LYS A 50 9.35 -0.69 18.78
CA LYS A 50 8.46 -0.07 17.80
C LYS A 50 7.16 0.44 18.44
N LEU A 51 7.12 1.73 18.79
CA LEU A 51 5.89 2.54 18.71
C LEU A 51 5.24 2.18 17.38
N VAL A 52 4.01 1.63 17.37
CA VAL A 52 3.37 0.98 16.21
C VAL A 52 3.98 1.45 14.89
N ASP A 53 4.93 0.65 14.42
CA ASP A 53 5.93 1.11 13.48
C ASP A 53 5.27 1.48 12.16
N PRO A 54 5.44 2.72 11.66
CA PRO A 54 5.01 3.10 10.31
C PRO A 54 5.41 2.05 9.26
N PHE A 55 6.56 1.38 9.40
CA PHE A 55 6.98 0.29 8.52
C PHE A 55 6.10 -0.96 8.58
N ILE A 56 5.52 -1.28 9.73
CA ILE A 56 4.53 -2.38 9.83
C ILE A 56 3.25 -1.98 9.09
N GLN A 57 2.85 -0.71 9.15
CA GLN A 57 1.67 -0.23 8.44
C GLN A 57 1.91 -0.16 6.92
N ILE A 58 3.06 0.35 6.48
CA ILE A 58 3.52 0.32 5.08
C ILE A 58 3.57 -1.13 4.58
N GLY A 59 4.20 -2.03 5.35
CA GLY A 59 4.26 -3.45 5.00
C GLY A 59 2.88 -4.11 4.90
N ARG A 60 1.91 -3.69 5.73
CA ARG A 60 0.51 -4.14 5.61
C ARG A 60 -0.18 -3.59 4.37
N ILE A 61 0.09 -2.34 3.98
CA ILE A 61 -0.45 -1.71 2.78
C ILE A 61 0.11 -2.40 1.53
N HIS A 62 1.45 -2.51 1.43
CA HIS A 62 2.11 -3.22 0.32
C HIS A 62 1.65 -4.68 0.25
N GLY A 63 1.62 -5.40 1.38
CA GLY A 63 1.17 -6.79 1.41
C GLY A 63 -0.31 -6.96 1.00
N ARG A 64 -1.15 -5.97 1.28
CA ARG A 64 -2.54 -5.97 0.80
C ARG A 64 -2.60 -5.75 -0.70
N GLN A 65 -1.88 -4.76 -1.23
CA GLN A 65 -1.85 -4.48 -2.66
C GLN A 65 -1.30 -5.67 -3.46
N GLU A 66 -0.18 -6.26 -3.02
CA GLU A 66 0.38 -7.49 -3.61
C GLU A 66 -0.64 -8.63 -3.62
N GLY A 67 -1.36 -8.82 -2.51
CA GLY A 67 -2.43 -9.81 -2.40
C GLY A 67 -3.58 -9.56 -3.38
N LEU A 68 -4.02 -8.31 -3.53
CA LEU A 68 -5.06 -7.92 -4.47
C LEU A 68 -4.63 -8.15 -5.93
N VAL A 69 -3.40 -7.75 -6.28
CA VAL A 69 -2.82 -8.00 -7.62
C VAL A 69 -2.76 -9.50 -7.90
N GLN A 70 -2.30 -10.32 -6.95
CA GLN A 70 -2.24 -11.77 -7.14
C GLN A 70 -3.62 -12.39 -7.36
N ILE A 71 -4.61 -11.98 -6.57
CA ILE A 71 -5.99 -12.49 -6.69
C ILE A 71 -6.58 -12.08 -8.03
N ALA A 72 -6.49 -10.80 -8.40
CA ALA A 72 -7.00 -10.27 -9.66
C ALA A 72 -6.32 -10.95 -10.87
N SER A 73 -5.00 -11.10 -10.84
CA SER A 73 -4.23 -11.80 -11.87
C SER A 73 -4.67 -13.25 -12.04
N ARG A 74 -4.90 -13.95 -10.92
CA ARG A 74 -5.41 -15.33 -10.95
C ARG A 74 -6.82 -15.41 -11.51
N GLN A 75 -7.70 -14.47 -11.18
CA GLN A 75 -9.06 -14.42 -11.70
C GLN A 75 -9.06 -14.17 -13.22
N VAL A 76 -8.25 -13.22 -13.69
CA VAL A 76 -8.03 -12.96 -15.12
C VAL A 76 -7.51 -14.20 -15.83
N GLY A 77 -6.46 -14.85 -15.30
CA GLY A 77 -5.91 -16.05 -15.91
C GLY A 77 -6.88 -17.23 -15.97
N ARG A 78 -7.82 -17.32 -15.02
CA ARG A 78 -8.89 -18.34 -15.05
C ARG A 78 -10.00 -17.99 -16.02
N LYS A 79 -10.39 -16.71 -16.11
CA LYS A 79 -11.52 -16.25 -16.92
C LYS A 79 -11.14 -16.10 -18.40
N PHE A 80 -9.91 -15.69 -18.68
CA PHE A 80 -9.37 -15.41 -20.01
C PHE A 80 -8.02 -16.10 -20.24
N PRO A 81 -7.96 -17.44 -20.22
CA PRO A 81 -6.70 -18.18 -20.21
C PRO A 81 -5.83 -17.94 -21.46
N GLY A 82 -6.44 -17.69 -22.63
CA GLY A 82 -5.71 -17.42 -23.88
C GLY A 82 -5.02 -16.04 -23.93
N GLU A 83 -5.43 -15.11 -23.07
CA GLU A 83 -5.00 -13.70 -23.08
C GLU A 83 -4.26 -13.32 -21.78
N ALA A 84 -4.08 -14.30 -20.87
CA ALA A 84 -3.50 -14.08 -19.55
C ALA A 84 -2.10 -13.44 -19.62
N GLY A 85 -1.28 -13.83 -20.61
CA GLY A 85 0.06 -13.29 -20.81
C GLY A 85 0.09 -11.78 -21.13
N VAL A 86 -1.00 -11.24 -21.64
CA VAL A 86 -1.15 -9.80 -21.95
C VAL A 86 -1.86 -9.07 -20.82
N LEU A 87 -2.93 -9.67 -20.27
CA LEU A 87 -3.79 -8.99 -19.30
C LEU A 87 -3.21 -8.95 -17.88
N VAL A 88 -2.52 -10.01 -17.44
CA VAL A 88 -1.95 -10.08 -16.07
C VAL A 88 -0.92 -8.97 -15.81
N PRO A 89 0.02 -8.66 -16.73
CA PRO A 89 0.92 -7.53 -16.55
C PRO A 89 0.20 -6.19 -16.34
N LEU A 90 -0.94 -5.96 -17.01
CA LEU A 90 -1.71 -4.72 -16.88
C LEU A 90 -2.38 -4.59 -15.50
N VAL A 91 -2.81 -5.71 -14.90
CA VAL A 91 -3.34 -5.74 -13.52
C VAL A 91 -2.29 -5.29 -12.51
N GLY A 92 -1.02 -5.67 -12.72
CA GLY A 92 0.08 -5.27 -11.84
C GLY A 92 0.38 -3.77 -11.83
N GLY A 93 -0.12 -3.01 -12.80
CA GLY A 93 0.03 -1.55 -12.87
C GLY A 93 -1.09 -0.76 -12.18
N LEU A 94 -2.05 -1.44 -11.52
CA LEU A 94 -3.17 -0.79 -10.84
C LEU A 94 -2.83 -0.47 -9.38
N ASP A 95 -3.31 0.69 -8.90
CA ASP A 95 -3.34 1.04 -7.48
C ASP A 95 -4.47 0.28 -6.74
N GLU A 96 -4.53 0.41 -5.40
CA GLU A 96 -5.52 -0.28 -4.56
C GLU A 96 -6.97 0.04 -4.96
N GLU A 97 -7.28 1.30 -5.25
CA GLU A 97 -8.63 1.75 -5.63
C GLU A 97 -9.04 1.13 -6.97
N ARG A 98 -8.15 1.17 -7.97
CA ARG A 98 -8.38 0.57 -9.28
C ARG A 98 -8.44 -0.94 -9.22
N LEU A 99 -7.68 -1.61 -8.34
CA LEU A 99 -7.78 -3.06 -8.14
C LEU A 99 -9.15 -3.47 -7.58
N LEU A 100 -9.70 -2.69 -6.63
CA LEU A 100 -11.04 -2.92 -6.10
C LEU A 100 -12.11 -2.73 -7.19
N ALA A 101 -12.06 -1.60 -7.91
CA ALA A 101 -12.98 -1.31 -9.01
C ALA A 101 -12.87 -2.36 -10.14
N PHE A 102 -11.67 -2.85 -10.40
CA PHE A 102 -11.43 -3.92 -11.36
C PHE A 102 -12.11 -5.22 -10.94
N GLY A 103 -12.00 -5.60 -9.66
CA GLY A 103 -12.63 -6.82 -9.13
C GLY A 103 -14.14 -6.84 -9.37
N GLU A 104 -14.83 -5.71 -9.14
CA GLU A 104 -16.26 -5.59 -9.40
C GLU A 104 -16.58 -5.62 -10.90
N ALA A 105 -15.85 -4.85 -11.71
CA ALA A 105 -16.08 -4.78 -13.15
C ALA A 105 -15.82 -6.14 -13.83
N LEU A 106 -14.81 -6.88 -13.38
CA LEU A 106 -14.43 -8.19 -13.91
C LEU A 106 -15.57 -9.21 -13.80
N LEU A 107 -16.46 -9.09 -12.81
CA LEU A 107 -17.63 -9.97 -12.68
C LEU A 107 -18.55 -9.87 -13.90
N GLY A 108 -18.73 -8.67 -14.44
CA GLY A 108 -19.61 -8.38 -15.57
C GLY A 108 -18.97 -8.49 -16.96
N MET A 109 -17.64 -8.60 -17.06
CA MET A 109 -16.97 -8.75 -18.36
C MET A 109 -17.16 -10.16 -18.90
N GLU A 110 -17.50 -10.30 -20.18
CA GLU A 110 -17.68 -11.60 -20.82
C GLU A 110 -16.50 -11.94 -21.74
N THR A 111 -15.77 -10.93 -22.22
CA THR A 111 -14.69 -11.09 -23.18
C THR A 111 -13.36 -10.55 -22.67
N ALA A 112 -12.27 -11.15 -23.17
CA ALA A 112 -10.92 -10.67 -22.88
C ALA A 112 -10.69 -9.24 -23.42
N GLU A 113 -11.36 -8.88 -24.51
CA GLU A 113 -11.29 -7.55 -25.12
C GLU A 113 -11.97 -6.46 -24.27
N GLU A 114 -13.06 -6.79 -23.56
CA GLU A 114 -13.65 -5.89 -22.56
C GLU A 114 -12.71 -5.69 -21.37
N CYS A 115 -12.08 -6.77 -20.91
CA CYS A 115 -11.08 -6.73 -19.85
C CYS A 115 -9.88 -5.87 -20.23
N ARG A 116 -9.32 -6.09 -21.43
CA ARG A 116 -8.22 -5.29 -21.99
C ARG A 116 -8.57 -3.81 -22.04
N ARG A 117 -9.71 -3.45 -22.64
CA ARG A 117 -10.16 -2.05 -22.73
C ARG A 117 -10.43 -1.40 -21.38
N TRP A 118 -10.85 -2.18 -20.37
CA TRP A 118 -10.97 -1.67 -19.02
C TRP A 118 -9.60 -1.38 -18.42
N LEU A 119 -8.68 -2.34 -18.48
CA LEU A 119 -7.32 -2.23 -17.94
C LEU A 119 -6.52 -1.13 -18.62
N GLU A 120 -6.64 -0.97 -19.93
CA GLU A 120 -5.98 0.11 -20.69
C GLU A 120 -6.51 1.49 -20.29
N ARG A 121 -7.82 1.64 -20.07
CA ARG A 121 -8.40 2.91 -19.60
C ARG A 121 -8.02 3.21 -18.15
N ALA A 122 -8.02 2.18 -17.30
CA ALA A 122 -7.62 2.30 -15.90
C ALA A 122 -6.11 2.51 -15.74
N GLY A 123 -5.30 2.05 -16.70
CA GLY A 123 -3.85 2.19 -16.75
C GLY A 123 -3.36 3.42 -17.52
N VAL A 124 -4.24 4.32 -17.98
CA VAL A 124 -3.80 5.64 -18.46
C VAL A 124 -3.20 6.37 -17.28
N ILE A 125 -1.87 6.37 -17.25
CA ILE A 125 -1.07 7.35 -16.53
C ILE A 125 -1.43 8.67 -17.20
N GLU A 126 -2.27 9.49 -16.56
CA GLU A 126 -2.25 10.93 -16.86
C GLU A 126 -0.81 11.37 -16.61
N GLY A 127 -0.13 11.73 -17.69
CA GLY A 127 1.23 12.27 -17.66
C GLY A 127 1.29 13.63 -17.00
#